data_AF-A0A4V2AZC0-F1
#
_entry.id   AF-A0A4V2AZC0-F1
#
_cell.length_a   1.000
_cell.length_b   1.000
_cell.length_c   1.000
_cell.angle_alpha   90.00
_cell.angle_beta   90.00
_cell.angle_gamma   90.00
#
_symmetry.space_group_name_H-M   'P 1'
#
loop_
_entity.id
_entity.type
_entity.pdbx_description
1 polymer ?
#
loop_
_entity_poly.entity_id
_entity_poly.type
_entity_poly.pdbx_seq_one_letter_code
_entity_poly.pdbx_strand_id
1 'polypeptide(L)'
;GNVMLAHKRVVKDQDYGFAGDVDAVNGSLLHNLLEQGLLPVLAPITHNGEGQLLNTNADTIAQEIAKALSAFYQVSLVYSFEKAGVLLDANDESTVIPVIDRTKYADLKEMGLVFAGMLPKLDNAFSALDSGVKQVIIGKAEDLSSLLAGESGTTIIHG
;
A
#
# COMPACT_ATOMS: atom_id res chain seq x y z
N GLY A 1 14.13 -16.49 2.06
CA GLY A 1 14.96 -15.92 0.98
C GLY A 1 15.10 -14.42 1.19
N ASN A 2 16.12 -13.79 0.58
CA ASN A 2 16.37 -12.35 0.65
C ASN A 2 15.37 -11.58 -0.24
N VAL A 3 14.13 -11.44 0.25
CA VAL A 3 13.03 -10.76 -0.48
C VAL A 3 13.10 -9.25 -0.30
N MET A 4 13.43 -8.76 0.90
CA MET A 4 13.43 -7.34 1.22
C MET A 4 14.66 -6.93 2.01
N LEU A 5 15.45 -6.07 1.39
CA LEU A 5 16.55 -5.36 2.03
C LEU A 5 16.03 -4.05 2.63
N ALA A 6 16.46 -3.74 3.83
CA ALA A 6 16.09 -2.52 4.54
C ALA A 6 17.21 -2.06 5.46
N HIS A 7 17.30 -0.75 5.70
CA HIS A 7 18.19 -0.20 6.71
C HIS A 7 17.42 0.17 7.97
N LYS A 8 18.11 0.22 9.10
CA LYS A 8 17.50 0.67 10.36
C LYS A 8 17.11 2.15 10.23
N ARG A 9 15.85 2.45 10.48
CA ARG A 9 15.31 3.82 10.44
C ARG A 9 16.13 4.72 11.37
N VAL A 10 16.59 5.85 10.82
CA VAL A 10 17.37 6.82 11.57
C VAL A 10 16.49 7.52 12.60
N VAL A 11 16.95 7.56 13.85
CA VAL A 11 16.28 8.26 14.95
C VAL A 11 16.39 9.77 14.71
N LYS A 12 15.27 10.41 14.35
CA LYS A 12 15.18 11.88 14.33
C LYS A 12 14.73 12.39 15.70
N ASP A 13 13.45 12.22 16.02
CA ASP A 13 12.85 12.72 17.27
C ASP A 13 12.41 11.60 18.24
N GLN A 14 12.30 10.35 17.76
CA GLN A 14 11.84 9.20 18.53
C GLN A 14 12.60 7.93 18.12
N ASP A 15 13.07 7.17 19.12
CA ASP A 15 13.70 5.87 18.90
C ASP A 15 12.60 4.81 18.68
N TYR A 16 12.47 4.37 17.43
CA TYR A 16 11.54 3.30 17.05
C TYR A 16 12.12 1.89 17.26
N GLY A 17 13.28 1.77 17.92
CA GLY A 17 13.96 0.50 18.12
C GLY A 17 14.44 -0.09 16.79
N PHE A 18 14.14 -1.36 16.54
CA PHE A 18 14.52 -2.06 15.31
C PHE A 18 13.51 -1.86 14.18
N ALA A 19 13.13 -0.61 13.91
CA ALA A 19 12.29 -0.27 12.75
C ALA A 19 13.13 -0.18 11.47
N GLY A 20 12.62 -0.68 10.36
CA GLY A 20 13.30 -0.69 9.06
C GLY A 20 12.62 0.19 8.00
N ASP A 21 13.43 0.82 7.16
CA ASP A 21 13.02 1.47 5.91
C ASP A 21 13.50 0.65 4.72
N VAL A 22 12.59 0.33 3.79
CA VAL A 22 12.87 -0.59 2.67
C VAL A 22 13.80 0.07 1.66
N ASP A 23 14.88 -0.63 1.31
CA ASP A 23 15.85 -0.20 0.30
C ASP A 23 15.57 -0.85 -1.05
N ALA A 24 15.24 -2.15 -1.04
CA ALA A 24 15.04 -2.92 -2.27
C ALA A 24 14.15 -4.14 -2.03
N VAL A 25 13.38 -4.49 -3.06
CA VAL A 25 12.57 -5.71 -3.10
C VAL A 25 13.05 -6.59 -4.26
N ASN A 26 13.27 -7.87 -3.98
CA ASN A 26 13.63 -8.86 -4.98
C ASN A 26 12.39 -9.33 -5.76
N GLY A 27 11.93 -8.50 -6.70
CA GLY A 27 10.76 -8.78 -7.54
C GLY A 27 10.91 -10.06 -8.36
N SER A 28 12.11 -10.36 -8.87
CA SER A 28 12.38 -11.58 -9.63
C SER A 28 12.18 -12.86 -8.81
N LEU A 29 12.55 -12.86 -7.53
CA LEU A 29 12.29 -13.98 -6.64
C LEU A 29 10.79 -14.21 -6.46
N LEU A 30 10.01 -13.14 -6.23
CA LEU A 30 8.56 -13.24 -6.09
C LEU A 30 7.88 -13.70 -7.38
N HIS A 31 8.29 -13.13 -8.52
CA HIS A 31 7.85 -13.56 -9.84
C HIS A 31 8.08 -15.07 -10.05
N ASN A 32 9.28 -15.57 -9.78
CA ASN A 32 9.58 -17.00 -9.95
C ASN A 32 8.73 -17.92 -9.06
N LEU A 33 8.39 -17.49 -7.84
CA LEU A 33 7.48 -18.24 -6.97
C LEU A 33 6.06 -18.28 -7.56
N LEU A 34 5.57 -17.16 -8.09
CA LEU A 34 4.27 -17.07 -8.74
C LEU A 34 4.19 -17.93 -10.00
N GLU A 35 5.22 -17.92 -10.85
CA GLU A 35 5.30 -18.77 -12.05
C GLU A 35 5.31 -20.27 -11.73
N GLN A 36 5.73 -20.65 -10.51
CA GLN A 36 5.66 -22.02 -10.02
C GLN A 36 4.29 -22.39 -9.42
N GLY A 37 3.31 -21.48 -9.48
CA GLY A 37 1.97 -21.69 -8.90
C GLY A 37 1.94 -21.59 -7.37
N LEU A 38 2.97 -20.99 -6.75
CA LEU A 38 3.01 -20.78 -5.31
C LEU A 38 2.39 -19.42 -4.95
N LEU A 39 1.69 -19.36 -3.82
CA LEU A 39 1.15 -18.13 -3.25
C LEU A 39 2.04 -17.63 -2.10
N PRO A 40 2.85 -16.58 -2.29
CA PRO A 40 3.70 -16.05 -1.23
C PRO A 40 2.88 -15.39 -0.12
N VAL A 41 3.16 -15.75 1.13
CA VAL A 41 2.65 -15.06 2.32
C VAL A 41 3.84 -14.47 3.06
N LEU A 42 3.86 -13.16 3.26
CA LEU A 42 4.99 -12.43 3.83
C LEU A 42 4.65 -11.89 5.21
N ALA A 43 5.56 -12.12 6.17
CA ALA A 43 5.52 -11.45 7.46
C ALA A 43 6.13 -10.04 7.34
N PRO A 44 5.70 -9.07 8.16
CA PRO A 44 6.18 -7.69 8.07
C PRO A 44 7.58 -7.47 8.68
N ILE A 45 8.53 -8.31 8.28
CA ILE A 45 9.91 -8.34 8.77
C ILE A 45 10.87 -8.24 7.59
N THR A 46 11.83 -7.33 7.69
CA THR A 46 12.89 -7.10 6.70
C THR A 46 14.26 -7.33 7.32
N HIS A 47 15.33 -7.20 6.55
CA HIS A 47 16.69 -7.34 7.07
C HIS A 47 17.68 -6.37 6.46
N ASN A 48 18.77 -6.10 7.17
CA ASN A 48 19.86 -5.24 6.67
C ASN A 48 20.92 -5.96 5.81
N GLY A 49 20.79 -7.27 5.62
CA GLY A 49 21.76 -8.08 4.88
C GLY A 49 22.97 -8.54 5.70
N GLU A 50 23.09 -8.07 6.95
CA GLU A 50 24.15 -8.44 7.90
C GLU A 50 23.62 -9.32 9.04
N GLY A 51 22.40 -9.87 8.88
CA GLY A 51 21.75 -10.74 9.86
C GLY A 51 20.85 -10.03 10.87
N GLN A 52 20.73 -8.69 10.84
CA GLN A 52 19.78 -7.96 11.67
C GLN A 52 18.39 -7.98 11.04
N LEU A 53 17.40 -8.42 11.81
CA LEU A 53 15.98 -8.31 11.45
C LEU A 53 15.41 -6.96 11.88
N LEU A 54 14.52 -6.41 11.06
CA LEU A 54 13.89 -5.12 11.29
C LEU A 54 12.36 -5.26 11.15
N ASN A 55 11.63 -4.65 12.07
CA ASN A 55 10.18 -4.50 11.98
C ASN A 55 9.86 -3.41 10.96
N THR A 56 9.04 -3.72 9.95
CA THR A 56 8.67 -2.76 8.91
C THR A 56 7.16 -2.72 8.79
N ASN A 57 6.59 -1.54 8.52
CA ASN A 57 5.15 -1.39 8.40
C ASN A 57 4.59 -2.28 7.28
N ALA A 58 3.50 -2.99 7.54
CA ALA A 58 2.90 -3.93 6.58
C ALA A 58 2.36 -3.22 5.33
N ASP A 59 1.80 -2.01 5.45
CA ASP A 59 1.33 -1.23 4.30
C ASP A 59 2.50 -0.87 3.39
N THR A 60 3.67 -0.56 3.97
CA THR A 60 4.92 -0.29 3.24
C THR A 60 5.41 -1.53 2.51
N ILE A 61 5.41 -2.69 3.17
CA ILE A 61 5.79 -3.96 2.54
C ILE A 61 4.89 -4.29 1.36
N ALA A 62 3.57 -4.21 1.55
CA ALA A 62 2.61 -4.48 0.49
C ALA A 62 2.80 -3.55 -0.71
N GLN A 63 3.04 -2.26 -0.43
CA GLN A 63 3.32 -1.27 -1.47
C GLN A 63 4.60 -1.59 -2.25
N GLU A 64 5.71 -1.81 -1.57
CA GLU A 64 7.00 -2.03 -2.23
C GLU A 64 7.02 -3.35 -3.02
N ILE A 65 6.27 -4.37 -2.58
CA ILE A 65 6.02 -5.59 -3.38
C ILE A 65 5.22 -5.27 -4.63
N ALA A 66 4.13 -4.50 -4.48
CA ALA A 66 3.28 -4.15 -5.61
C ALA A 66 4.07 -3.38 -6.68
N LYS A 67 4.92 -2.44 -6.26
CA LYS A 67 5.85 -1.72 -7.14
C LYS A 67 6.89 -2.63 -7.78
N ALA A 68 7.43 -3.60 -7.05
CA ALA A 68 8.42 -4.52 -7.62
C ALA A 68 7.79 -5.50 -8.64
N LEU A 69 6.56 -5.93 -8.40
CA LEU A 69 5.83 -6.86 -9.26
C LEU A 69 5.17 -6.18 -10.47
N SER A 70 4.97 -4.85 -10.44
CA SER A 70 4.40 -4.11 -11.58
C SER A 70 5.26 -4.18 -12.84
N ALA A 71 6.56 -4.46 -12.69
CA ALA A 71 7.48 -4.70 -13.80
C ALA A 71 7.20 -6.03 -14.54
N PHE A 72 6.47 -6.96 -13.91
CA PHE A 72 6.20 -8.30 -14.44
C PHE A 72 4.71 -8.53 -14.74
N TYR A 73 3.82 -7.88 -13.99
CA TYR A 73 2.38 -8.10 -14.04
C TYR A 73 1.58 -6.81 -13.96
N GLN A 74 0.31 -6.89 -14.33
CA GLN A 74 -0.66 -5.84 -14.00
C GLN A 74 -1.10 -6.01 -12.54
N VAL A 75 -0.57 -5.18 -11.64
CA VAL A 75 -0.77 -5.32 -10.19
C VAL A 75 -1.87 -4.39 -9.69
N SER A 76 -2.79 -4.94 -8.89
CA SER A 76 -3.68 -4.14 -8.02
C SER A 76 -3.22 -4.31 -6.57
N LEU A 77 -3.11 -3.20 -5.85
CA LEU A 77 -2.78 -3.19 -4.42
C LEU A 77 -4.05 -2.97 -3.61
N VAL A 78 -4.37 -3.86 -2.68
CA VAL A 78 -5.56 -3.75 -1.83
C VAL A 78 -5.14 -3.55 -0.39
N TYR A 79 -5.62 -2.48 0.24
CA TYR A 79 -5.48 -2.22 1.67
C TYR A 79 -6.80 -2.51 2.38
N SER A 80 -6.76 -3.54 3.22
CA SER A 80 -7.91 -4.00 4.01
C SER A 80 -7.97 -3.27 5.35
N PHE A 81 -8.93 -2.34 5.50
CA PHE A 81 -9.11 -1.49 6.69
C PHE A 81 -10.46 -1.77 7.37
N GLU A 82 -10.65 -1.19 8.55
CA GLU A 82 -11.90 -1.26 9.31
C GLU A 82 -13.04 -0.42 8.68
N LYS A 83 -12.70 0.65 7.95
CA LYS A 83 -13.68 1.56 7.34
C LYS A 83 -14.03 1.13 5.91
N ALA A 84 -15.23 1.51 5.48
CA ALA A 84 -15.74 1.22 4.13
C ALA A 84 -14.82 1.70 2.99
N GLY A 85 -14.03 2.76 3.19
CA GLY A 85 -13.09 3.29 2.20
C GLY A 85 -12.60 4.69 2.61
N VAL A 86 -12.33 5.55 1.65
CA VAL A 86 -12.08 6.98 1.88
C VAL A 86 -13.43 7.69 1.98
N LEU A 87 -13.71 8.30 3.13
CA LEU A 87 -14.98 8.95 3.44
C LEU A 87 -14.84 10.48 3.37
N LEU A 88 -15.87 11.19 2.92
CA LEU A 88 -15.96 12.65 3.04
C LEU A 88 -16.21 13.07 4.50
N ASP A 89 -17.02 12.30 5.23
CA ASP A 89 -17.22 12.43 6.66
C ASP A 89 -16.75 11.14 7.35
N ALA A 90 -15.76 11.28 8.23
CA ALA A 90 -15.19 10.15 8.96
C ALA A 90 -16.21 9.40 9.84
N ASN A 91 -17.37 9.99 10.13
CA ASN A 91 -18.44 9.42 10.95
C ASN A 91 -19.61 8.86 10.14
N ASP A 92 -19.62 9.03 8.82
CA ASP A 92 -20.69 8.57 7.95
C ASP A 92 -20.14 7.67 6.83
N GLU A 93 -20.30 6.35 7.00
CA GLU A 93 -19.85 5.36 6.01
C GLU A 93 -20.56 5.48 4.65
N SER A 94 -21.73 6.13 4.58
CA SER A 94 -22.43 6.37 3.32
C SER A 94 -21.72 7.39 2.42
N THR A 95 -20.75 8.12 2.97
CA THR A 95 -19.98 9.15 2.26
C THR A 95 -18.70 8.62 1.63
N VAL A 96 -18.60 7.31 1.41
CA VAL A 96 -17.47 6.69 0.72
C VAL A 96 -17.34 7.26 -0.70
N ILE A 97 -16.12 7.62 -1.06
CA ILE A 97 -15.77 8.11 -2.39
C ILE A 97 -15.37 6.90 -3.24
N PRO A 98 -16.15 6.49 -4.26
CA PRO A 98 -15.88 5.24 -4.96
C PRO A 98 -14.59 5.26 -5.76
N VAL A 99 -14.26 6.42 -6.35
CA VAL A 99 -13.08 6.60 -7.20
C VAL A 99 -12.38 7.92 -6.88
N ILE A 100 -11.06 7.87 -6.73
CA ILE A 100 -10.19 9.04 -6.54
C ILE A 100 -9.09 8.99 -7.60
N ASP A 101 -9.02 10.03 -8.43
CA ASP A 101 -7.87 10.32 -9.29
C ASP A 101 -7.04 11.49 -8.70
N ARG A 102 -5.95 11.88 -9.38
CA ARG A 102 -5.09 12.98 -8.92
C ARG A 102 -5.82 14.31 -8.83
N THR A 103 -6.73 14.59 -9.77
CA THR A 103 -7.49 15.85 -9.82
C THR A 103 -8.44 15.92 -8.63
N LYS A 104 -9.24 14.86 -8.45
CA LYS A 104 -10.15 14.70 -7.31
C LYS A 104 -9.41 14.80 -5.99
N TYR A 105 -8.23 14.18 -5.88
CA TYR A 105 -7.42 14.25 -4.67
C TYR A 105 -6.95 15.68 -4.38
N ALA A 106 -6.48 16.42 -5.38
CA ALA A 106 -6.07 17.81 -5.23
C ALA A 106 -7.25 18.68 -4.74
N ASP A 107 -8.42 18.53 -5.35
CA ASP A 107 -9.63 19.25 -4.96
C ASP A 107 -10.03 18.95 -3.51
N LEU A 108 -10.09 17.67 -3.13
CA LEU A 108 -10.45 17.25 -1.78
C LEU A 108 -9.47 17.76 -0.72
N LYS A 109 -8.18 17.85 -1.08
CA LYS A 109 -7.12 18.37 -0.22
C LYS A 109 -7.24 19.89 -0.03
N GLU A 110 -7.52 20.64 -1.09
CA GLU A 110 -7.75 22.09 -1.02
C GLU A 110 -9.00 22.43 -0.20
N MET A 111 -10.06 21.63 -0.34
CA MET A 111 -11.30 21.80 0.42
C MET A 111 -11.19 21.37 1.89
N GLY A 112 -10.08 20.74 2.30
CA GLY A 112 -9.90 20.22 3.67
C GLY A 112 -10.84 19.07 4.03
N LEU A 113 -11.37 18.35 3.03
CA LEU A 113 -12.32 17.25 3.22
C LEU A 113 -11.66 15.89 3.41
N VAL A 114 -10.35 15.77 3.16
CA VAL A 114 -9.60 14.56 3.47
C VAL A 114 -9.16 14.60 4.93
N PHE A 115 -9.58 13.62 5.71
CA PHE A 115 -9.10 13.45 7.08
C PHE A 115 -7.57 13.39 7.13
N ALA A 116 -6.93 14.11 8.05
CA ALA A 116 -5.47 14.26 8.09
C ALA A 116 -4.71 12.91 8.09
N GLY A 117 -5.27 11.88 8.75
CA GLY A 117 -4.69 10.53 8.76
C GLY A 117 -4.75 9.78 7.41
N MET A 118 -5.61 10.21 6.48
CA MET A 118 -5.75 9.62 5.14
C MET A 118 -4.82 10.24 4.10
N LEU A 119 -4.35 11.48 4.31
CA LEU A 119 -3.42 12.14 3.38
C LEU A 119 -2.15 11.31 3.11
N PRO A 120 -1.42 10.80 4.12
CA PRO A 120 -0.22 9.99 3.87
C PRO A 120 -0.53 8.70 3.09
N LYS A 121 -1.72 8.13 3.27
CA LYS A 121 -2.13 6.89 2.60
C LYS A 121 -2.47 7.13 1.14
N LEU A 122 -3.13 8.24 0.84
CA LEU A 122 -3.40 8.67 -0.54
C LEU A 122 -2.10 9.04 -1.26
N ASP A 123 -1.19 9.78 -0.61
CA ASP A 123 0.12 10.10 -1.16
C ASP A 123 0.93 8.83 -1.50
N ASN A 124 0.92 7.85 -0.59
CA ASN A 124 1.52 6.53 -0.78
C ASN A 124 0.87 5.74 -1.94
N ALA A 125 -0.47 5.77 -2.03
CA ALA A 125 -1.19 5.14 -3.12
C ALA A 125 -0.78 5.72 -4.48
N PHE A 126 -0.72 7.05 -4.61
CA PHE A 126 -0.26 7.70 -5.84
C PHE A 126 1.20 7.37 -6.17
N SER A 127 2.07 7.29 -5.17
CA SER A 127 3.46 6.82 -5.36
C SER A 127 3.53 5.38 -5.90
N ALA A 128 2.63 4.49 -5.46
CA ALA A 128 2.54 3.14 -6.01
C ALA A 128 2.11 3.16 -7.48
N LEU A 129 1.08 3.97 -7.81
CA LEU A 129 0.61 4.13 -9.18
C LEU A 129 1.71 4.66 -10.11
N ASP A 130 2.48 5.65 -9.65
CA ASP A 130 3.61 6.23 -10.41
C ASP A 130 4.70 5.19 -10.74
N SER A 131 4.75 4.12 -9.96
CA SER A 131 5.67 3.00 -10.14
C SER A 131 5.08 1.86 -11.00
N GLY A 132 3.94 2.10 -11.66
CA GLY A 132 3.30 1.13 -12.57
C GLY A 132 2.25 0.22 -11.94
N VAL A 133 1.91 0.39 -10.65
CA VAL A 133 0.73 -0.28 -10.08
C VAL A 133 -0.51 0.24 -10.78
N LYS A 134 -1.43 -0.65 -11.19
CA LYS A 134 -2.61 -0.26 -11.98
C LYS A 134 -3.60 0.57 -11.16
N GLN A 135 -3.87 0.12 -9.95
CA GLN A 135 -4.84 0.72 -9.05
C GLN A 135 -4.52 0.37 -7.60
N VAL A 136 -4.90 1.24 -6.69
CA VAL A 136 -4.87 0.98 -5.25
C VAL A 136 -6.29 1.02 -4.72
N ILE A 137 -6.71 0.00 -3.99
CA ILE A 137 -8.07 -0.13 -3.48
C ILE A 137 -8.02 -0.09 -1.94
N ILE A 138 -8.89 0.70 -1.33
CA ILE A 138 -9.04 0.79 0.13
C ILE A 138 -10.47 0.42 0.50
N GLY A 139 -10.63 -0.52 1.43
CA GLY A 139 -11.95 -0.87 1.97
C GLY A 139 -11.90 -2.03 2.95
N LYS A 140 -13.07 -2.60 3.27
CA LYS A 140 -13.19 -3.63 4.30
C LYS A 140 -12.67 -4.99 3.81
N ALA A 141 -11.98 -5.70 4.70
CA ALA A 141 -11.42 -7.02 4.41
C ALA A 141 -12.49 -8.05 3.99
N GLU A 142 -13.68 -7.96 4.59
CA GLU A 142 -14.84 -8.82 4.33
C GLU A 142 -15.40 -8.65 2.91
N ASP A 143 -15.15 -7.50 2.27
CA ASP A 143 -15.68 -7.16 0.95
C ASP A 143 -14.68 -7.40 -0.19
N LEU A 144 -13.62 -8.20 0.02
CA LEU A 144 -12.51 -8.35 -0.95
C LEU A 144 -12.97 -8.60 -2.39
N SER A 145 -13.96 -9.49 -2.60
CA SER A 145 -14.49 -9.76 -3.94
C SER A 145 -15.14 -8.52 -4.57
N SER A 146 -15.94 -7.78 -3.79
CA SER A 146 -16.62 -6.56 -4.21
C SER A 146 -15.62 -5.41 -4.44
N LEU A 147 -14.57 -5.33 -3.63
CA LEU A 147 -13.45 -4.38 -3.81
C LEU A 147 -12.77 -4.61 -5.15
N LEU A 148 -12.45 -5.87 -5.49
CA LEU A 148 -11.81 -6.21 -6.76
C LEU A 148 -12.73 -5.99 -7.98
N ALA A 149 -14.05 -6.08 -7.80
CA ALA A 149 -15.05 -5.75 -8.81
C ALA A 149 -15.30 -4.24 -8.95
N GLY A 150 -14.82 -3.41 -8.02
CA GLY A 150 -15.10 -1.97 -7.98
C GLY A 150 -16.51 -1.62 -7.52
N GLU A 151 -17.19 -2.54 -6.83
CA GLU A 151 -18.57 -2.39 -6.33
C GLU A 151 -18.61 -1.84 -4.90
N SER A 152 -17.49 -1.89 -4.18
CA SER A 152 -17.32 -1.34 -2.84
C SER A 152 -15.96 -0.66 -2.68
N GLY A 153 -15.81 0.09 -1.59
CA GLY A 153 -14.55 0.76 -1.27
C GLY A 153 -14.23 1.99 -2.10
N THR A 154 -12.96 2.38 -2.04
CA THR A 154 -12.38 3.46 -2.82
C THR A 154 -11.29 2.90 -3.72
N THR A 155 -11.45 3.10 -5.03
CA THR A 155 -10.43 2.79 -6.02
C THR A 155 -9.66 4.05 -6.38
N ILE A 156 -8.33 4.00 -6.27
CA ILE A 156 -7.42 5.10 -6.57
C ILE A 156 -6.70 4.77 -7.88
N ILE A 157 -6.76 5.70 -8.83
CA ILE A 157 -6.25 5.55 -10.21
C ILE A 157 -5.47 6.80 -10.64
N HIS A 158 -4.70 6.70 -11.73
CA HIS A 158 -3.95 7.84 -12.26
C HIS A 158 -4.84 8.97 -12.83
N GLY A 159 -5.99 8.61 -13.41
CA GLY A 159 -6.78 9.51 -14.26
C GLY A 159 -6.50 9.28 -15.74
#